data_AF-K2F3C3-F1
#
_entry.id   AF-K2F3C3-F1
#
_cell.length_a   1.000
_cell.length_b   1.000
_cell.length_c   1.000
_cell.angle_alpha   90.00
_cell.angle_beta   90.00
_cell.angle_gamma   90.00
#
_symmetry.space_group_name_H-M   'P 1'
#
loop_
_entity.id
_entity.type
_entity.pdbx_description
1 polymer ?
#
loop_
_entity_poly.entity_id
_entity_poly.type
_entity_poly.pdbx_seq_one_letter_code
_entity_poly.pdbx_strand_id
1 'polypeptide(L)'
;MNYHSSEVDKVIVEVTRINKKKIKPKYLLSREDKNEPFEQTIQEFVTNNNPLHNAIVRSLFLITDYASTIHSDLVGGESFNIVPSKVKEMEDAATPPGIKKDGSGLATTLYAMKTRKPKYPNDSRHIFFILERNEKTYEPDNLKKIISYLKLANKTITDLDVINDPFDNRLIVKIYIKTGEYEAVLPLSSMSDGTIKWLTLISAILTSKTIFSIEEPENFLHPWMQAEIVKIMREHIENKKNHSFVLMTTHSESLLNYSKPEEVIIVDLEDGKTIARRIKNLQLIKDEISNSGLGLGSFYFSDSLSYE
;
A
#
# COMPACT_ATOMS: atom_id res chain seq x y z
N MET A 1 19.63 -30.56 -10.62
CA MET A 1 18.53 -31.13 -11.45
C MET A 1 19.20 -31.94 -12.53
N ASN A 2 18.87 -33.22 -12.61
CA ASN A 2 19.32 -34.07 -13.71
C ASN A 2 18.16 -34.19 -14.69
N TYR A 3 18.44 -33.88 -15.96
CA TYR A 3 17.45 -33.89 -17.04
C TYR A 3 17.54 -35.23 -17.76
N HIS A 4 16.47 -36.01 -17.76
CA HIS A 4 16.35 -37.22 -18.56
C HIS A 4 15.09 -37.11 -19.40
N SER A 5 15.25 -37.20 -20.72
CA SER A 5 14.16 -37.33 -21.67
C SER A 5 14.12 -38.78 -22.11
N SER A 6 13.05 -39.50 -21.80
CA SER A 6 12.71 -40.76 -22.43
C SER A 6 11.55 -40.54 -23.40
N GLU A 7 11.63 -41.20 -24.56
CA GLU A 7 10.71 -41.11 -25.68
C GLU A 7 9.24 -41.28 -25.23
N VAL A 8 8.35 -40.46 -25.80
CA VAL A 8 6.91 -40.27 -25.51
C VAL A 8 6.61 -39.21 -24.43
N ASP A 9 6.74 -37.93 -24.83
CA ASP A 9 6.03 -36.71 -24.37
C ASP A 9 5.71 -36.48 -22.88
N LYS A 10 6.36 -37.19 -21.96
CA LYS A 10 6.29 -36.90 -20.52
C LYS A 10 7.69 -36.58 -20.01
N VAL A 11 7.94 -35.29 -19.86
CA VAL A 11 9.16 -34.78 -19.22
C VAL A 11 9.05 -35.08 -17.74
N ILE A 12 9.87 -36.01 -17.25
CA ILE A 12 9.93 -36.36 -15.83
C ILE A 12 11.00 -35.47 -15.18
N VAL A 13 10.57 -34.47 -14.41
CA VAL A 13 11.49 -33.60 -13.66
C VAL A 13 11.75 -34.22 -12.29
N GLU A 14 12.98 -34.69 -12.07
CA GLU A 14 13.41 -35.22 -10.77
C GLU A 14 14.21 -34.17 -9.98
N VAL A 15 13.72 -33.86 -8.78
CA VAL A 15 14.33 -32.89 -7.88
C VAL A 15 15.46 -33.56 -7.09
N THR A 16 16.69 -33.43 -7.57
CA THR A 16 17.86 -34.09 -6.95
C THR A 16 18.28 -33.47 -5.60
N ARG A 17 18.11 -32.16 -5.42
CA ARG A 17 18.48 -31.44 -4.19
C ARG A 17 17.83 -30.06 -4.14
N ILE A 18 17.17 -29.72 -3.04
CA ILE A 18 16.63 -28.38 -2.77
C ILE A 18 17.25 -27.80 -1.51
N ASN A 19 17.77 -26.58 -1.61
CA ASN A 19 18.19 -25.82 -0.43
C ASN A 19 17.06 -24.89 0.03
N LYS A 20 16.21 -25.38 0.94
CA LYS A 20 15.07 -24.66 1.51
C LYS A 20 15.46 -23.38 2.28
N LYS A 21 16.74 -23.20 2.66
CA LYS A 21 17.22 -21.98 3.32
C LYS A 21 17.49 -20.83 2.35
N LYS A 22 17.80 -21.12 1.08
CA LYS A 22 18.12 -20.11 0.05
C LYS A 22 16.90 -19.66 -0.75
N ILE A 23 15.88 -20.52 -0.88
CA ILE A 23 14.66 -20.23 -1.62
C ILE A 23 13.52 -20.19 -0.60
N LYS A 24 13.08 -18.98 -0.23
CA LYS A 24 11.90 -18.83 0.63
C LYS A 24 10.64 -19.09 -0.21
N PRO A 25 9.74 -19.98 0.23
CA PRO A 25 8.55 -20.38 -0.54
C PRO A 25 7.53 -19.25 -0.74
N LYS A 26 7.66 -18.11 -0.05
CA LYS A 26 6.74 -16.97 -0.13
C LYS A 26 6.59 -16.35 -1.52
N TYR A 27 7.57 -16.52 -2.40
CA TYR A 27 7.52 -15.99 -3.77
C TYR A 27 7.01 -16.99 -4.80
N LEU A 28 7.10 -18.30 -4.50
CA LEU A 28 6.72 -19.37 -5.43
C LEU A 28 5.29 -19.87 -5.18
N LEU A 29 4.82 -19.82 -3.93
CA LEU A 29 3.47 -20.24 -3.55
C LEU A 29 2.55 -19.02 -3.54
N SER A 30 1.51 -19.03 -4.37
CA SER A 30 0.36 -18.16 -4.15
C SER A 30 -0.30 -18.53 -2.81
N ARG A 31 -1.03 -17.62 -2.17
CA ARG A 31 -1.68 -17.91 -0.87
C ARG A 31 -2.67 -19.08 -0.94
N GLU A 32 -3.15 -19.44 -2.13
CA GLU A 32 -4.10 -20.52 -2.37
C GLU A 32 -3.41 -21.90 -2.42
N ASP A 33 -2.11 -21.98 -2.75
CA ASP A 33 -1.36 -23.24 -2.96
C ASP A 33 -0.70 -23.81 -1.70
N LYS A 34 -1.07 -23.34 -0.50
CA LYS A 34 -0.39 -23.72 0.76
C LYS A 34 -0.47 -25.21 1.10
N ASN A 35 -1.33 -25.97 0.43
CA ASN A 35 -1.53 -27.40 0.66
C ASN A 35 -0.71 -28.30 -0.29
N GLU A 36 -0.01 -27.75 -1.29
CA GLU A 36 0.80 -28.56 -2.20
C GLU A 36 2.25 -28.73 -1.70
N PRO A 37 2.85 -29.92 -1.83
CA PRO A 37 4.27 -30.15 -1.58
C PRO A 37 5.12 -29.22 -2.45
N PHE A 38 5.97 -28.38 -1.83
CA PHE A 38 6.90 -27.45 -2.50
C PHE A 38 7.71 -28.08 -3.66
N GLU A 39 7.99 -29.39 -3.57
CA GLU A 39 8.68 -30.15 -4.60
C GLU A 39 7.84 -30.33 -5.87
N GLN A 40 6.53 -30.53 -5.74
CA GLN A 40 5.59 -30.61 -6.86
C GLN A 40 5.46 -29.26 -7.57
N THR A 41 5.33 -28.15 -6.82
CA THR A 41 5.30 -26.80 -7.41
C THR A 41 6.56 -26.49 -8.21
N ILE A 42 7.74 -26.90 -7.74
CA ILE A 42 8.98 -26.74 -8.50
C ILE A 42 9.01 -27.63 -9.74
N GLN A 43 8.51 -28.87 -9.64
CA GLN A 43 8.40 -29.76 -10.79
C GLN A 43 7.47 -29.19 -11.87
N GLU A 44 6.30 -28.69 -11.47
CA GLU A 44 5.35 -28.04 -12.38
C GLU A 44 5.94 -26.78 -12.99
N PHE A 45 6.57 -25.92 -12.19
CA PHE A 45 7.23 -24.71 -12.68
C PHE A 45 8.29 -25.01 -13.75
N VAL A 46 9.13 -26.03 -13.53
CA VAL A 46 10.18 -26.41 -14.49
C VAL A 46 9.61 -27.11 -15.72
N THR A 47 8.57 -27.92 -15.55
CA THR A 47 7.87 -28.58 -16.66
C THR A 47 7.18 -27.57 -17.56
N ASN A 48 6.49 -26.58 -16.96
CA ASN A 48 5.78 -25.51 -17.67
C ASN A 48 6.70 -24.55 -18.43
N ASN A 49 7.99 -24.50 -18.11
CA ASN A 49 8.97 -23.65 -18.76
C ASN A 49 9.95 -24.42 -19.65
N ASN A 50 9.66 -25.69 -19.95
CA ASN A 50 10.55 -26.53 -20.76
C ASN A 50 10.70 -26.00 -22.20
N PRO A 51 11.94 -25.80 -22.71
CA PRO A 51 12.19 -25.36 -24.08
C PRO A 51 11.75 -26.36 -25.17
N LEU A 52 11.46 -27.61 -24.81
CA LEU A 52 10.89 -28.60 -25.71
C LEU A 52 9.42 -28.31 -26.07
N HIS A 53 8.68 -27.61 -25.19
CA HIS A 53 7.25 -27.32 -25.36
C HIS A 53 6.93 -25.82 -25.36
N ASN A 54 7.92 -24.95 -25.11
CA ASN A 54 7.78 -23.50 -25.10
C ASN A 54 8.87 -22.81 -25.92
N ALA A 55 8.58 -21.60 -26.39
CA ALA A 55 9.59 -20.78 -27.06
C ALA A 55 10.82 -20.57 -26.16
N ILE A 56 12.02 -20.69 -26.74
CA ILE A 56 13.31 -20.52 -26.05
C ILE A 56 13.38 -19.22 -25.24
N VAL A 57 12.78 -18.15 -25.75
CA VAL A 57 12.68 -16.86 -25.03
C VAL A 57 11.93 -17.04 -23.70
N ARG A 58 10.78 -17.72 -23.69
CA ARG A 58 10.00 -18.01 -22.48
C ARG A 58 10.79 -18.89 -21.50
N SER A 59 11.53 -19.87 -22.02
CA SER A 59 12.36 -20.78 -21.21
C SER A 59 13.65 -20.16 -20.66
N LEU A 60 14.21 -19.13 -21.30
CA LEU A 60 15.38 -18.39 -20.83
C LEU A 60 15.00 -17.33 -19.79
N PHE A 61 13.80 -16.78 -19.91
CA PHE A 61 13.26 -15.78 -18.99
C PHE A 61 12.36 -16.42 -17.91
N LEU A 62 12.83 -17.49 -17.24
CA LEU A 62 12.15 -18.17 -16.12
C LEU A 62 11.64 -17.22 -15.03
N ILE A 63 12.29 -16.07 -14.91
CA ILE A 63 11.99 -15.08 -13.88
C ILE A 63 10.85 -14.17 -14.34
N THR A 64 10.43 -14.04 -15.61
CA THR A 64 9.50 -12.96 -16.03
C THR A 64 8.18 -12.92 -15.25
N ASP A 65 7.57 -14.06 -14.97
CA ASP A 65 6.28 -14.11 -14.26
C ASP A 65 6.45 -13.61 -12.80
N TYR A 66 7.52 -14.03 -12.12
CA TYR A 66 7.86 -13.55 -10.78
C TYR A 66 8.60 -12.21 -10.75
N ALA A 67 9.30 -11.85 -11.82
CA ALA A 67 10.06 -10.62 -11.99
C ALA A 67 9.08 -9.47 -12.07
N SER A 68 7.91 -9.65 -12.69
CA SER A 68 6.85 -8.65 -12.66
C SER A 68 6.37 -8.37 -11.23
N THR A 69 6.27 -9.40 -10.38
CA THR A 69 5.87 -9.26 -8.97
C THR A 69 6.98 -8.62 -8.15
N ILE A 70 8.23 -9.08 -8.29
CA ILE A 70 9.40 -8.52 -7.61
C ILE A 70 9.67 -7.08 -8.06
N HIS A 71 9.56 -6.80 -9.36
CA HIS A 71 9.67 -5.46 -9.92
C HIS A 71 8.52 -4.59 -9.43
N SER A 72 7.29 -5.09 -9.40
CA SER A 72 6.15 -4.37 -8.83
C SER A 72 6.32 -4.10 -7.33
N ASP A 73 6.99 -4.98 -6.60
CA ASP A 73 7.29 -4.79 -5.17
C ASP A 73 8.41 -3.76 -4.97
N LEU A 74 9.47 -3.81 -5.77
CA LEU A 74 10.59 -2.87 -5.72
C LEU A 74 10.22 -1.47 -6.22
N VAL A 75 9.48 -1.38 -7.32
CA VAL A 75 8.95 -0.12 -7.89
C VAL A 75 7.75 0.37 -7.10
N GLY A 76 6.99 -0.54 -6.49
CA GLY A 76 5.83 -0.24 -5.67
C GLY A 76 6.14 0.55 -4.42
N GLY A 77 7.38 0.48 -3.90
CA GLY A 77 7.88 1.20 -2.73
C GLY A 77 7.83 2.73 -2.84
N GLU A 78 6.62 3.29 -2.92
CA GLU A 78 6.34 4.71 -2.81
C GLU A 78 6.36 5.08 -1.32
N SER A 79 7.25 6.01 -0.95
CA SER A 79 7.25 6.65 0.37
C SER A 79 6.50 7.97 0.28
N PHE A 80 5.45 8.12 1.07
CA PHE A 80 4.61 9.30 1.11
C PHE A 80 4.98 10.17 2.30
N ASN A 81 5.33 11.43 2.03
CA ASN A 81 5.43 12.50 3.01
C ASN A 81 4.58 13.66 2.49
N ILE A 82 3.29 13.65 2.87
CA ILE A 82 2.30 14.56 2.31
C ILE A 82 2.48 15.95 2.91
N VAL A 83 2.65 16.94 2.01
CA VAL A 83 2.81 18.35 2.37
C VAL A 83 1.57 19.11 1.92
N PRO A 84 0.70 19.57 2.84
CA PRO A 84 -0.57 20.21 2.48
C PRO A 84 -0.43 21.39 1.52
N SER A 85 0.62 22.20 1.63
CA SER A 85 0.86 23.32 0.71
C SER A 85 0.99 22.89 -0.74
N LYS A 86 1.61 21.73 -1.01
CA LYS A 86 1.74 21.16 -2.36
C LYS A 86 0.43 20.61 -2.89
N VAL A 87 -0.41 20.05 -2.01
CA VAL A 87 -1.73 19.54 -2.39
C VAL A 87 -2.70 20.69 -2.73
N LYS A 88 -2.50 21.89 -2.15
CA LYS A 88 -3.32 23.07 -2.44
C LYS A 88 -3.05 23.69 -3.82
N GLU A 89 -1.91 23.38 -4.45
CA GLU A 89 -1.59 23.88 -5.78
C GLU A 89 -2.58 23.31 -6.80
N MET A 90 -3.13 24.16 -7.67
CA MET A 90 -4.07 23.72 -8.71
C MET A 90 -3.33 22.87 -9.75
N GLU A 91 -3.93 21.75 -10.13
CA GLU A 91 -3.33 20.81 -11.07
C GLU A 91 -3.96 20.94 -12.46
N ASP A 92 -3.13 20.78 -13.49
CA ASP A 92 -3.62 20.71 -14.87
C ASP A 92 -4.36 19.38 -15.10
N ALA A 93 -5.54 19.43 -15.71
CA ALA A 93 -6.35 18.27 -16.04
C ALA A 93 -5.66 17.29 -17.02
N ALA A 94 -4.66 17.75 -17.78
CA ALA A 94 -3.83 16.92 -18.65
C ALA A 94 -2.78 16.09 -17.89
N THR A 95 -2.52 16.41 -16.61
CA THR A 95 -1.57 15.67 -15.79
C THR A 95 -2.08 14.25 -15.54
N PRO A 96 -1.23 13.21 -15.71
CA PRO A 96 -1.66 11.84 -15.47
C PRO A 96 -2.07 11.65 -14.02
N PRO A 97 -3.16 10.90 -13.76
CA PRO A 97 -3.62 10.65 -12.40
C PRO A 97 -2.59 9.82 -11.63
N GLY A 98 -2.52 10.05 -10.32
CA GLY A 98 -1.65 9.34 -9.40
C GLY A 98 -1.09 10.27 -8.33
N ILE A 99 -1.36 9.94 -7.07
CA ILE A 99 -0.80 10.65 -5.93
C ILE A 99 0.70 10.39 -5.89
N LYS A 100 1.48 11.46 -5.87
CA LYS A 100 2.94 11.48 -5.74
C LYS A 100 3.34 11.50 -4.26
N LYS A 101 4.64 11.38 -4.01
CA LYS A 101 5.22 11.32 -2.66
C LYS A 101 4.89 12.52 -1.78
N ASP A 102 4.77 13.70 -2.36
CA ASP A 102 4.45 14.97 -1.68
C ASP A 102 2.94 15.20 -1.49
N GLY A 103 2.10 14.30 -2.02
CA GLY A 103 0.64 14.43 -2.02
C GLY A 103 0.05 15.15 -3.24
N SER A 104 0.89 15.74 -4.11
CA SER A 104 0.40 16.22 -5.41
C SER A 104 -0.16 15.06 -6.23
N GLY A 105 -1.03 15.34 -7.18
CA GLY A 105 -1.77 14.37 -7.96
C GLY A 105 -3.11 14.00 -7.34
N LEU A 106 -3.52 14.66 -6.25
CA LEU A 106 -4.80 14.38 -5.59
C LEU A 106 -5.99 14.76 -6.48
N ALA A 107 -5.98 15.97 -7.05
CA ALA A 107 -7.11 16.48 -7.84
C ALA A 107 -7.29 15.63 -9.11
N THR A 108 -6.19 15.33 -9.80
CA THR A 108 -6.16 14.46 -10.98
C THR A 108 -6.63 13.03 -10.66
N THR A 109 -6.22 12.49 -9.52
CA THR A 109 -6.65 11.16 -9.05
C THR A 109 -8.14 11.11 -8.77
N LEU A 110 -8.67 12.07 -8.02
CA LEU A 110 -10.10 12.16 -7.70
C LEU A 110 -10.94 12.40 -8.97
N TYR A 111 -10.47 13.24 -9.88
CA TYR A 111 -11.11 13.46 -11.17
C TYR A 111 -11.13 12.17 -12.01
N ALA A 112 -10.04 11.43 -12.06
CA ALA A 112 -9.98 10.14 -12.76
C ALA A 112 -10.92 9.09 -12.15
N MET A 113 -11.07 9.03 -10.82
CA MET A 113 -12.07 8.17 -10.17
C MET A 113 -13.51 8.56 -10.50
N LYS A 114 -13.77 9.87 -10.68
CA LYS A 114 -15.09 10.39 -11.06
C LYS A 114 -15.44 10.07 -12.52
N THR A 115 -14.49 10.23 -13.44
CA THR A 115 -14.76 10.18 -14.89
C THR A 115 -14.49 8.82 -15.54
N ARG A 116 -13.58 7.99 -15.00
CA ARG A 116 -13.25 6.69 -15.61
C ARG A 116 -14.30 5.63 -15.29
N LYS A 117 -14.79 4.95 -16.33
CA LYS A 117 -15.52 3.68 -16.19
C LYS A 117 -14.52 2.58 -15.79
N PRO A 118 -14.89 1.62 -14.91
CA PRO A 118 -14.03 0.50 -14.58
C PRO A 118 -13.69 -0.29 -15.85
N LYS A 119 -12.40 -0.49 -16.14
CA LYS A 119 -11.97 -1.41 -17.20
C LYS A 119 -12.12 -2.84 -16.69
N TYR A 120 -12.87 -3.67 -17.41
CA TYR A 120 -12.93 -5.11 -17.14
C TYR A 120 -11.57 -5.77 -17.47
N PRO A 121 -11.12 -6.77 -16.70
CA PRO A 121 -9.76 -7.33 -16.78
C PRO A 121 -9.46 -8.16 -18.05
N ASN A 122 -10.34 -8.19 -19.06
CA ASN A 122 -10.23 -9.07 -20.23
C ASN A 122 -9.58 -8.45 -21.48
N ASP A 123 -8.89 -7.31 -21.39
CA ASP A 123 -8.21 -6.73 -22.57
C ASP A 123 -6.78 -7.31 -22.70
N SER A 124 -6.69 -8.46 -23.38
CA SER A 124 -5.51 -9.33 -23.51
C SER A 124 -4.33 -8.77 -24.32
N ARG A 125 -4.04 -7.47 -24.25
CA ARG A 125 -2.98 -6.81 -25.05
C ARG A 125 -1.64 -6.69 -24.30
N HIS A 126 -1.28 -7.70 -23.51
CA HIS A 126 -0.24 -7.60 -22.47
C HIS A 126 1.21 -7.90 -22.86
N ILE A 127 1.53 -8.26 -24.11
CA ILE A 127 2.89 -8.76 -24.42
C ILE A 127 3.96 -7.65 -24.53
N PHE A 128 3.60 -6.41 -24.85
CA PHE A 128 4.58 -5.31 -25.01
C PHE A 128 4.65 -4.31 -23.84
N PHE A 129 3.91 -4.54 -22.76
CA PHE A 129 3.73 -3.58 -21.66
C PHE A 129 4.49 -3.97 -20.37
N ILE A 130 5.57 -4.75 -20.46
CA ILE A 130 6.40 -5.13 -19.30
C ILE A 130 7.03 -3.89 -18.60
N LEU A 131 7.09 -2.75 -19.30
CA LEU A 131 7.67 -1.49 -18.83
C LEU A 131 6.64 -0.41 -18.51
N GLU A 132 5.34 -0.64 -18.77
CA GLU A 132 4.34 0.36 -18.40
C GLU A 132 4.06 0.29 -16.91
N ARG A 133 4.17 1.47 -16.26
CA ARG A 133 3.72 1.70 -14.88
C ARG A 133 2.37 1.02 -14.70
N ASN A 134 2.34 -0.06 -13.92
CA ASN A 134 1.13 -0.79 -13.53
C ASN A 134 -0.03 0.19 -13.32
N GLU A 135 -0.93 0.37 -14.31
CA GLU A 135 -1.91 1.46 -14.30
C GLU A 135 -2.72 1.43 -12.99
N LYS A 136 -2.66 2.50 -12.17
CA LYS A 136 -3.45 2.63 -10.94
C LYS A 136 -4.93 2.49 -11.34
N THR A 137 -5.65 1.53 -10.75
CA THR A 137 -7.07 1.32 -11.03
C THR A 137 -7.88 2.33 -10.21
N TYR A 138 -8.54 3.25 -10.91
CA TYR A 138 -9.35 4.30 -10.30
C TYR A 138 -10.82 3.86 -10.31
N GLU A 139 -11.20 3.02 -9.37
CA GLU A 139 -12.56 2.53 -9.24
C GLU A 139 -13.47 3.61 -8.63
N PRO A 140 -14.67 3.87 -9.20
CA PRO A 140 -15.63 4.83 -8.64
C PRO A 140 -16.04 4.54 -7.20
N ASP A 141 -16.00 3.27 -6.78
CA ASP A 141 -16.32 2.89 -5.40
C ASP A 141 -15.26 3.36 -4.40
N ASN A 142 -14.01 3.56 -4.84
CA ASN A 142 -12.98 4.18 -4.00
C ASN A 142 -13.30 5.65 -3.72
N LEU A 143 -13.87 6.39 -4.67
CA LEU A 143 -14.30 7.78 -4.43
C LEU A 143 -15.39 7.85 -3.35
N LYS A 144 -16.37 6.94 -3.38
CA LYS A 144 -17.40 6.84 -2.34
C LYS A 144 -16.80 6.54 -0.97
N LYS A 145 -15.84 5.60 -0.91
CA LYS A 145 -15.10 5.30 0.33
C LYS A 145 -14.34 6.54 0.83
N ILE A 146 -13.63 7.24 -0.04
CA ILE A 146 -12.90 8.47 0.30
C ILE A 146 -13.85 9.52 0.91
N ILE A 147 -14.99 9.76 0.27
CA ILE A 147 -16.02 10.68 0.80
C ILE A 147 -16.52 10.23 2.17
N SER A 148 -16.73 8.92 2.37
CA SER A 148 -17.15 8.40 3.67
C SER A 148 -16.10 8.64 4.77
N TYR A 149 -14.82 8.42 4.49
CA TYR A 149 -13.74 8.70 5.45
C TYR A 149 -13.52 10.19 5.68
N LEU A 150 -13.75 11.03 4.68
CA LEU A 150 -13.70 12.48 4.83
C LEU A 150 -14.80 12.98 5.78
N LYS A 151 -16.02 12.43 5.66
CA LYS A 151 -17.15 12.70 6.57
C LYS A 151 -16.88 12.25 8.01
N LEU A 152 -16.18 11.12 8.17
CA LEU A 152 -15.79 10.62 9.49
C LEU A 152 -14.82 11.60 10.19
N ALA A 153 -13.89 12.19 9.45
CA ALA A 153 -12.97 13.20 9.99
C ALA A 153 -13.62 14.55 10.28
N ASN A 154 -14.56 14.99 9.43
CA ASN A 154 -15.29 16.23 9.64
C ASN A 154 -16.77 16.05 9.26
N LYS A 155 -17.63 15.98 10.28
CA LYS A 155 -19.07 15.79 10.15
C LYS A 155 -19.77 16.91 9.37
N THR A 156 -19.16 18.08 9.28
CA THR A 156 -19.70 19.22 8.55
C THR A 156 -19.56 19.04 7.03
N ILE A 157 -18.65 18.19 6.57
CA ILE A 157 -18.49 17.91 5.14
C ILE A 157 -19.62 17.00 4.67
N THR A 158 -20.37 17.41 3.65
CA THR A 158 -21.48 16.64 3.08
C THR A 158 -21.11 15.92 1.80
N ASP A 159 -20.22 16.50 0.98
CA ASP A 159 -19.79 15.89 -0.27
C ASP A 159 -18.47 16.47 -0.78
N LEU A 160 -17.87 15.78 -1.75
CA LEU A 160 -16.70 16.22 -2.49
C LEU A 160 -16.96 16.06 -3.98
N ASP A 161 -16.68 17.12 -4.76
CA ASP A 161 -16.69 17.06 -6.22
C ASP A 161 -15.39 17.57 -6.83
N VAL A 162 -15.09 17.13 -8.04
CA VAL A 162 -13.97 17.64 -8.83
C VAL A 162 -14.46 18.09 -10.19
N ILE A 163 -14.14 19.35 -10.52
CA ILE A 163 -14.48 19.97 -11.80
C ILE A 163 -13.21 20.37 -12.55
N ASN A 164 -13.27 20.36 -13.87
CA ASN A 164 -12.27 21.01 -14.71
C ASN A 164 -12.74 22.43 -15.04
N ASP A 165 -11.90 23.42 -14.78
CA ASP A 165 -12.12 24.78 -15.24
C ASP A 165 -11.86 24.85 -16.75
N PRO A 166 -12.86 25.18 -17.59
CA PRO A 166 -12.70 25.18 -19.04
C PRO A 166 -11.76 26.28 -19.56
N PHE A 167 -11.46 27.31 -18.78
CA PHE A 167 -10.61 28.43 -19.21
C PHE A 167 -9.13 28.15 -18.92
N ASP A 168 -8.85 27.65 -17.71
CA ASP A 168 -7.48 27.41 -17.25
C ASP A 168 -7.02 25.95 -17.43
N ASN A 169 -7.93 25.04 -17.81
CA ASN A 169 -7.72 23.59 -17.84
C ASN A 169 -7.19 23.04 -16.50
N ARG A 170 -7.62 23.65 -15.40
CA ARG A 170 -7.19 23.29 -14.05
C ARG A 170 -8.30 22.59 -13.28
N LEU A 171 -7.92 21.58 -12.54
CA LEU A 171 -8.84 20.83 -11.68
C LEU A 171 -9.06 21.57 -10.37
N ILE A 172 -10.32 21.78 -10.03
CA ILE A 172 -10.76 22.37 -8.78
C ILE A 172 -11.53 21.31 -8.01
N VAL A 173 -11.00 20.95 -6.84
CA VAL A 173 -11.69 20.10 -5.87
C VAL A 173 -12.59 20.98 -5.00
N LYS A 174 -13.88 20.74 -5.04
CA LYS A 174 -14.93 21.44 -4.29
C LYS A 174 -15.39 20.57 -3.12
N ILE A 175 -15.44 21.16 -1.94
CA ILE A 175 -15.95 20.54 -0.72
C ILE A 175 -17.28 21.21 -0.37
N TYR A 176 -18.32 20.39 -0.23
CA TYR A 176 -19.64 20.82 0.20
C TYR A 176 -19.72 20.69 1.70
N ILE A 177 -20.17 21.76 2.37
CA ILE A 177 -20.17 21.87 3.82
C ILE A 177 -21.56 22.30 4.26
N LYS A 178 -22.09 21.64 5.29
CA LYS A 178 -23.36 21.98 5.93
C LYS A 178 -23.25 21.99 7.45
N THR A 179 -23.57 23.11 8.07
CA THR A 179 -23.66 23.24 9.53
C THR A 179 -24.99 23.89 9.92
N GLY A 180 -25.91 23.09 10.46
CA GLY A 180 -27.28 23.56 10.70
C GLY A 180 -27.94 24.03 9.40
N GLU A 181 -28.29 25.30 9.33
CA GLU A 181 -28.89 25.94 8.14
C GLU A 181 -27.86 26.51 7.16
N TYR A 182 -26.58 26.61 7.55
CA TYR A 182 -25.53 27.17 6.71
C TYR A 182 -25.01 26.10 5.73
N GLU A 183 -25.09 26.41 4.43
CA GLU A 183 -24.53 25.60 3.35
C GLU A 183 -23.52 26.43 2.56
N ALA A 184 -22.33 25.85 2.32
CA ALA A 184 -21.28 26.49 1.54
C ALA A 184 -20.53 25.48 0.68
N VAL A 185 -19.96 25.98 -0.41
CA VAL A 185 -19.06 25.23 -1.29
C VAL A 185 -17.72 25.93 -1.28
N LEU A 186 -16.70 25.25 -0.75
CA LEU A 186 -15.36 25.80 -0.62
C LEU A 186 -14.38 25.01 -1.49
N PRO A 187 -13.38 25.65 -2.10
CA PRO A 187 -12.30 24.91 -2.74
C PRO A 187 -11.47 24.18 -1.69
N LEU A 188 -10.86 23.05 -2.06
CA LEU A 188 -9.98 22.28 -1.18
C LEU A 188 -8.86 23.13 -0.58
N SER A 189 -8.37 24.14 -1.32
CA SER A 189 -7.34 25.07 -0.87
C SER A 189 -7.73 25.87 0.39
N SER A 190 -9.03 26.05 0.63
CA SER A 190 -9.56 26.74 1.82
C SER A 190 -9.75 25.82 3.03
N MET A 191 -9.49 24.51 2.89
CA MET A 191 -9.60 23.56 4.00
C MET A 191 -8.38 23.63 4.92
N SER A 192 -8.56 23.15 6.16
CA SER A 192 -7.45 22.99 7.10
C SER A 192 -6.41 22.00 6.58
N ASP A 193 -5.15 22.21 6.95
CA ASP A 193 -4.04 21.34 6.55
C ASP A 193 -4.28 19.88 6.99
N GLY A 194 -4.89 19.67 8.16
CA GLY A 194 -5.28 18.34 8.64
C GLY A 194 -6.33 17.67 7.75
N THR A 195 -7.35 18.41 7.29
CA THR A 195 -8.38 17.87 6.36
C THR A 195 -7.77 17.49 5.01
N ILE A 196 -6.88 18.33 4.48
CA ILE A 196 -6.20 18.08 3.19
C ILE A 196 -5.27 16.87 3.32
N LYS A 197 -4.47 16.81 4.39
CA LYS A 197 -3.58 15.67 4.64
C LYS A 197 -4.38 14.39 4.82
N TRP A 198 -5.47 14.43 5.59
CA TRP A 198 -6.37 13.29 5.76
C TRP A 198 -6.90 12.78 4.43
N LEU A 199 -7.51 13.66 3.62
CA LEU A 199 -8.04 13.32 2.31
C LEU A 199 -6.96 12.68 1.41
N THR A 200 -5.76 13.27 1.41
CA THR A 200 -4.64 12.80 0.60
C THR A 200 -4.14 11.43 1.07
N LEU A 201 -3.99 11.22 2.37
CA LEU A 201 -3.58 9.94 2.96
C LEU A 201 -4.56 8.84 2.60
N ILE A 202 -5.87 9.05 2.84
CA ILE A 202 -6.89 8.04 2.52
C ILE A 202 -6.89 7.72 1.03
N SER A 203 -6.77 8.74 0.17
CA SER A 203 -6.72 8.54 -1.27
C SER A 203 -5.45 7.77 -1.69
N ALA A 204 -4.29 8.06 -1.08
CA ALA A 204 -3.03 7.35 -1.34
C ALA A 204 -3.11 5.89 -0.89
N ILE A 205 -3.69 5.65 0.29
CA ILE A 205 -3.89 4.31 0.85
C ILE A 205 -4.78 3.50 -0.10
N LEU A 206 -5.96 4.00 -0.46
CA LEU A 206 -6.93 3.27 -1.29
C LEU A 206 -6.45 3.05 -2.73
N THR A 207 -5.53 3.88 -3.23
CA THR A 207 -4.94 3.73 -4.58
C THR A 207 -3.62 2.95 -4.60
N SER A 208 -3.04 2.65 -3.43
CA SER A 208 -1.82 1.85 -3.32
C SER A 208 -2.04 0.40 -3.78
N LYS A 209 -1.03 -0.21 -4.40
CA LYS A 209 -1.12 -1.60 -4.92
C LYS A 209 -0.56 -2.66 -3.98
N THR A 210 0.72 -2.63 -3.65
CA THR A 210 1.36 -3.73 -2.90
C THR A 210 2.11 -3.22 -1.67
N ILE A 211 3.16 -2.44 -1.87
CA ILE A 211 4.05 -1.97 -0.81
C ILE A 211 4.04 -0.45 -0.81
N PHE A 212 3.99 0.20 0.33
CA PHE A 212 4.22 1.65 0.42
C PHE A 212 4.67 2.01 1.83
N SER A 213 5.32 3.16 1.96
CA SER A 213 5.61 3.74 3.27
C SER A 213 4.96 5.10 3.46
N ILE A 214 4.67 5.45 4.71
CA ILE A 214 4.17 6.76 5.10
C ILE A 214 5.10 7.32 6.16
N GLU A 215 5.66 8.48 5.89
CA GLU A 215 6.48 9.22 6.84
C GLU A 215 5.59 10.14 7.69
N GLU A 216 5.72 10.03 9.02
CA GLU A 216 5.07 10.88 10.02
C GLU A 216 3.60 11.26 9.67
N PRO A 217 2.70 10.27 9.54
CA PRO A 217 1.30 10.56 9.24
C PRO A 217 0.64 11.47 10.29
N GLU A 218 1.11 11.44 11.54
CA GLU A 218 0.60 12.23 12.66
C GLU A 218 0.67 13.75 12.46
N ASN A 219 1.60 14.27 11.65
CA ASN A 219 1.73 15.72 11.48
C ASN A 219 0.41 16.31 10.97
N PHE A 220 -0.11 17.35 11.62
CA PHE A 220 -1.41 17.99 11.36
C PHE A 220 -2.65 17.13 11.63
N LEU A 221 -2.51 15.89 12.12
CA LEU A 221 -3.65 15.00 12.40
C LEU A 221 -3.99 14.96 13.89
N HIS A 222 -5.27 15.15 14.18
CA HIS A 222 -5.84 14.91 15.51
C HIS A 222 -5.62 13.44 15.94
N PRO A 223 -5.37 13.15 17.24
CA PRO A 223 -5.11 11.80 17.75
C PRO A 223 -6.13 10.73 17.29
N TRP A 224 -7.42 11.09 17.27
CA TRP A 224 -8.47 10.19 16.77
C TRP A 224 -8.29 9.80 15.29
N MET A 225 -7.82 10.72 14.44
CA MET A 225 -7.54 10.41 13.03
C MET A 225 -6.33 9.49 12.90
N GLN A 226 -5.32 9.65 13.76
CA GLN A 226 -4.15 8.76 13.79
C GLN A 226 -4.57 7.32 14.10
N ALA A 227 -5.49 7.14 15.07
CA ALA A 227 -6.10 5.87 15.38
C ALA A 227 -6.79 5.23 14.17
N GLU A 228 -7.60 6.02 13.49
CA GLU A 228 -8.42 5.54 12.37
C GLU A 228 -7.55 5.19 11.16
N ILE A 229 -6.44 5.90 10.91
CA ILE A 229 -5.46 5.51 9.89
C ILE A 229 -4.92 4.09 10.15
N VAL A 230 -4.50 3.77 11.37
CA VAL A 230 -3.96 2.44 11.68
C VAL A 230 -4.99 1.35 11.37
N LYS A 231 -6.27 1.61 11.71
CA LYS A 231 -7.37 0.70 11.42
C LYS A 231 -7.63 0.55 9.92
N ILE A 232 -7.80 1.66 9.19
CA ILE A 232 -8.02 1.67 7.74
C ILE A 232 -6.90 0.92 7.02
N MET A 233 -5.66 1.12 7.47
CA MET A 233 -4.49 0.47 6.90
C MET A 233 -4.49 -1.04 7.12
N ARG A 234 -4.81 -1.48 8.34
CA ARG A 234 -4.92 -2.90 8.65
C ARG A 234 -6.00 -3.56 7.80
N GLU A 235 -7.19 -2.96 7.73
CA GLU A 235 -8.30 -3.42 6.89
C GLU A 235 -7.93 -3.43 5.39
N HIS A 236 -7.23 -2.41 4.91
CA HIS A 236 -6.81 -2.31 3.52
C HIS A 236 -5.81 -3.41 3.13
N ILE A 237 -4.85 -3.72 4.01
CA ILE A 237 -3.89 -4.80 3.79
C ILE A 237 -4.57 -6.17 3.84
N GLU A 238 -5.49 -6.38 4.79
CA GLU A 238 -6.22 -7.65 4.95
C GLU A 238 -7.12 -7.97 3.76
N ASN A 239 -7.75 -6.95 3.16
CA ASN A 239 -8.65 -7.10 2.01
C ASN A 239 -7.94 -7.35 0.67
N LYS A 240 -6.61 -7.22 0.61
CA LYS A 240 -5.85 -7.45 -0.63
C LYS A 240 -5.55 -8.93 -0.84
N LYS A 241 -5.81 -9.39 -2.08
CA LYS A 241 -5.44 -10.74 -2.54
C LYS A 241 -3.92 -10.94 -2.62
N ASN A 242 -3.19 -9.88 -2.99
CA ASN A 242 -1.74 -9.91 -3.16
C ASN A 242 -1.01 -9.59 -1.86
N HIS A 243 0.21 -10.13 -1.72
CA HIS A 243 1.10 -9.78 -0.62
C HIS A 243 1.33 -8.28 -0.58
N SER A 244 0.91 -7.66 0.51
CA SER A 244 1.02 -6.22 0.73
C SER A 244 1.56 -5.97 2.13
N PHE A 245 2.39 -4.95 2.29
CA PHE A 245 2.79 -4.47 3.60
C PHE A 245 2.95 -2.95 3.56
N VAL A 246 2.87 -2.36 4.74
CA VAL A 246 3.04 -0.92 4.93
C VAL A 246 4.16 -0.72 5.93
N LEU A 247 5.02 0.25 5.65
CA LEU A 247 5.93 0.81 6.65
C LEU A 247 5.46 2.20 7.04
N MET A 248 5.48 2.49 8.33
CA MET A 248 5.13 3.81 8.83
C MET A 248 6.22 4.24 9.80
N THR A 249 6.72 5.46 9.64
CA THR A 249 7.59 6.09 10.63
C THR A 249 6.72 6.99 11.49
N THR A 250 6.92 6.95 12.79
CA THR A 250 6.14 7.76 13.73
C THR A 250 6.95 8.04 14.99
N HIS A 251 6.76 9.22 15.54
CA HIS A 251 7.15 9.60 16.89
C HIS A 251 5.93 9.81 17.80
N SER A 252 4.72 9.58 17.27
CA SER A 252 3.47 9.81 17.98
C SER A 252 3.12 8.68 18.93
N GLU A 253 3.09 9.00 20.22
CA GLU A 253 2.52 8.14 21.26
C GLU A 253 1.06 7.76 20.94
N SER A 254 0.30 8.71 20.40
CA SER A 254 -1.11 8.49 20.05
C SER A 254 -1.25 7.42 18.98
N LEU A 255 -0.40 7.42 17.95
CA LEU A 255 -0.43 6.40 16.91
C LEU A 255 0.03 5.04 17.43
N LEU A 256 1.09 5.04 18.25
CA LEU A 256 1.59 3.84 18.91
C LEU A 256 0.54 3.18 19.80
N ASN A 257 -0.29 3.96 20.51
CA ASN A 257 -1.39 3.45 21.33
C ASN A 257 -2.41 2.60 20.56
N TYR A 258 -2.55 2.79 19.24
CA TYR A 258 -3.44 2.01 18.38
C TYR A 258 -2.71 0.92 17.56
N SER A 259 -1.39 0.84 17.72
CA SER A 259 -0.53 -0.18 17.11
C SER A 259 -0.40 -1.39 18.02
N LYS A 260 -0.18 -2.58 17.45
CA LYS A 260 0.11 -3.78 18.25
C LYS A 260 1.61 -3.85 18.54
N PRO A 261 2.04 -4.36 19.72
CA PRO A 261 3.46 -4.53 20.01
C PRO A 261 4.25 -5.31 18.93
N GLU A 262 3.63 -6.34 18.32
CA GLU A 262 4.23 -7.11 17.23
C GLU A 262 4.39 -6.34 15.90
N GLU A 263 3.65 -5.25 15.72
CA GLU A 263 3.71 -4.38 14.54
C GLU A 263 4.84 -3.35 14.65
N VAL A 264 5.40 -3.13 15.85
CA VAL A 264 6.40 -2.08 16.13
C VAL A 264 7.84 -2.58 15.93
N ILE A 265 8.64 -1.74 15.29
CA ILE A 265 10.09 -1.86 15.19
C ILE A 265 10.68 -0.57 15.76
N ILE A 266 11.51 -0.70 16.79
CA ILE A 266 12.22 0.41 17.41
C ILE A 266 13.51 0.64 16.63
N VAL A 267 13.82 1.88 16.33
CA VAL A 267 15.00 2.27 15.56
C VAL A 267 15.81 3.27 16.37
N ASP A 268 17.03 2.87 16.73
CA ASP A 268 17.95 3.66 17.55
C ASP A 268 19.26 3.93 16.78
N LEU A 269 20.01 4.94 17.23
CA LEU A 269 21.37 5.22 16.76
C LEU A 269 22.37 4.87 17.87
N GLU A 270 23.06 3.74 17.73
CA GLU A 270 24.10 3.27 18.67
C GLU A 270 25.46 3.30 17.97
N ASP A 271 26.46 3.97 18.56
CA ASP A 271 27.83 4.08 18.02
C ASP A 271 27.89 4.49 16.53
N GLY A 272 27.02 5.40 16.11
CA GLY A 272 26.92 5.86 14.72
C GLY A 272 26.31 4.85 13.75
N LYS A 273 25.69 3.77 14.25
CA LYS A 273 25.00 2.74 13.47
C LYS A 273 23.51 2.75 13.80
N THR A 274 22.68 2.67 12.76
CA THR A 274 21.25 2.48 12.92
C THR A 274 20.96 1.04 13.31
N ILE A 275 20.35 0.85 14.47
CA ILE A 275 19.98 -0.45 15.02
C ILE A 275 18.44 -0.51 15.05
N ALA A 276 17.87 -1.46 14.30
CA ALA A 276 16.43 -1.70 14.26
C ALA A 276 16.10 -3.02 14.99
N ARG A 277 15.27 -2.93 16.05
CA ARG A 277 14.93 -4.05 16.93
C ARG A 277 13.43 -4.22 17.05
N ARG A 278 12.98 -5.48 17.12
CA ARG A 278 11.61 -5.80 17.55
C ARG A 278 11.57 -5.85 19.07
N ILE A 279 10.41 -5.57 19.64
CA ILE A 279 10.16 -5.75 21.07
C ILE A 279 10.43 -7.21 21.44
N LYS A 280 11.38 -7.47 22.36
CA LYS A 280 11.76 -8.82 22.78
C LYS A 280 10.67 -9.48 23.63
N ASN A 281 10.26 -8.80 24.70
CA ASN A 281 9.34 -9.33 25.71
C ASN A 281 7.87 -8.98 25.40
N LEU A 282 7.37 -9.42 24.23
CA LEU A 282 6.03 -9.10 23.74
C LEU A 282 4.92 -9.45 24.74
N GLN A 283 5.01 -10.59 25.43
CA GLN A 283 3.99 -11.00 26.39
C GLN A 283 3.96 -10.09 27.61
N LEU A 284 5.13 -9.76 28.17
CA LEU A 284 5.26 -8.83 29.29
C LEU A 284 4.65 -7.47 28.95
N ILE A 285 4.96 -6.92 27.78
CA ILE A 285 4.40 -5.63 27.33
C ILE A 285 2.87 -5.71 27.17
N LYS A 286 2.34 -6.82 26.64
CA LYS A 286 0.89 -7.02 26.53
C LYS A 286 0.21 -7.11 27.90
N ASP A 287 0.84 -7.79 28.85
CA ASP A 287 0.34 -7.93 30.22
C ASP A 287 0.38 -6.57 30.94
N GLU A 288 1.47 -5.82 30.81
CA GLU A 288 1.63 -4.47 31.38
C GLU A 288 0.63 -3.47 30.80
N ILE A 289 0.40 -3.47 29.48
CA ILE A 289 -0.65 -2.65 28.84
C ILE A 289 -2.02 -3.00 29.43
N SER A 290 -2.30 -4.29 29.61
CA SER A 290 -3.59 -4.77 30.14
C SER A 290 -3.79 -4.42 31.62
N ASN A 291 -2.72 -4.49 32.43
CA ASN A 291 -2.76 -4.27 33.87
C ASN A 291 -2.72 -2.79 34.26
N SER A 292 -1.92 -1.98 33.56
CA SER A 292 -1.74 -0.56 33.88
C SER A 292 -2.82 0.35 33.28
N GLY A 293 -3.50 -0.11 32.22
CA GLY A 293 -4.39 0.72 31.42
C GLY A 293 -3.66 1.78 30.57
N LEU A 294 -2.32 1.78 30.57
CA LEU A 294 -1.51 2.65 29.72
C LEU A 294 -1.38 2.07 28.32
N GLY A 295 -1.37 2.95 27.31
CA GLY A 295 -1.16 2.54 25.93
C GLY A 295 0.32 2.35 25.60
N LEU A 296 0.61 1.68 24.47
CA LEU A 296 1.96 1.40 24.00
C LEU A 296 2.84 2.66 23.85
N GLY A 297 2.24 3.81 23.52
CA GLY A 297 2.91 5.10 23.45
C GLY A 297 3.51 5.55 24.78
N SER A 298 2.88 5.26 25.91
CA SER A 298 3.45 5.59 27.23
C SER A 298 4.70 4.78 27.54
N PHE A 299 4.74 3.52 27.11
CA PHE A 299 5.93 2.66 27.24
C PHE A 299 7.06 3.11 26.31
N TYR A 300 6.71 3.61 25.11
CA TYR A 300 7.68 4.24 24.22
C TYR A 300 8.26 5.52 24.83
N PHE A 301 7.41 6.39 25.38
CA PHE A 301 7.83 7.65 26.01
C PHE A 301 8.75 7.42 27.22
N SER A 302 8.51 6.36 28.00
CA SER A 302 9.35 5.99 29.14
C SER A 302 10.62 5.21 28.79
N ASP A 303 10.90 5.03 27.49
CA ASP A 303 12.00 4.19 26.98
C ASP A 303 11.99 2.78 27.56
N SER A 304 10.79 2.21 27.75
CA SER A 304 10.60 0.89 28.36
C SER A 304 10.39 -0.24 27.36
N LEU A 305 10.34 0.09 26.07
CA LEU A 305 10.22 -0.90 25.00
C LEU A 305 11.57 -1.48 24.57
N SER A 306 12.67 -0.86 24.99
CA SER A 306 14.06 -1.19 24.66
C SER A 306 14.73 -2.13 25.68
N TYR A 307 14.10 -2.41 26.83
CA TYR A 307 14.67 -3.28 27.86
C TYR A 307 14.96 -4.70 27.34
N GLU A 308 16.18 -5.17 27.61
CA GLU A 308 16.63 -6.53 27.33
C GLU A 308 15.94 -7.60 28.17
#